data_AF-A0A9P5SU97-F1
#
_entry.id   AF-A0A9P5SU97-F1
#
_cell.length_a   1.000
_cell.length_b   1.000
_cell.length_c   1.000
_cell.angle_alpha   90.00
_cell.angle_beta   90.00
_cell.angle_gamma   90.00
#
_symmetry.space_group_name_H-M   'P 1'
#
loop_
_entity.id
_entity.type
_entity.pdbx_description
1 polymer ?
#
loop_
_entity_poly.entity_id
_entity_poly.type
_entity_poly.pdbx_seq_one_letter_code
_entity_poly.pdbx_strand_id
1 'polypeptide(L)'
;MPPKDRNLKSVLGTISENVRKTLVKSRPKADFDMLVCGGAPGIGKTRFGKELFNYLQNHWELPHPWTREQVYLKYLYMDFGNGIQLVREDEGITDPSVIMGLRMAYCYFIEEQYSLTFETFRSLVREHMNLFTISGALEAISKHIGVKREQQLFLFLHIDEFQNIDKWGQDTGKDKATFFKDMVRSLATFMHSSATTTFIQTFLSGTAPRAFVKIQEPTSVSFRFIE
;
A
#
# COMPACT_ATOMS: atom_id res chain seq x y z
N MET A 1 -0.47 -8.46 -22.60
CA MET A 1 -1.15 -7.26 -23.15
C MET A 1 -0.15 -6.11 -23.17
N PRO A 2 0.03 -5.40 -24.31
CA PRO A 2 0.91 -4.25 -24.39
C PRO A 2 0.46 -3.13 -23.42
N PRO A 3 1.36 -2.28 -22.91
CA PRO A 3 1.02 -1.19 -21.99
C PRO A 3 -0.02 -0.18 -22.52
N LYS A 4 -0.16 -0.06 -23.85
CA LYS A 4 -1.03 0.92 -24.51
C LYS A 4 -2.53 0.64 -24.43
N ASP A 5 -2.94 -0.58 -24.06
CA ASP A 5 -4.35 -0.97 -23.99
C ASP A 5 -4.89 -1.09 -22.55
N ARG A 6 -4.05 -0.79 -21.53
CA ARG A 6 -4.50 -0.84 -20.13
C ARG A 6 -5.39 0.35 -19.84
N ASN A 7 -6.60 0.09 -19.33
CA ASN A 7 -7.63 1.12 -19.14
C ASN A 7 -7.35 1.99 -17.89
N LEU A 8 -6.29 2.80 -17.95
CA LEU A 8 -5.87 3.72 -16.88
C LEU A 8 -7.02 4.64 -16.42
N LYS A 9 -7.89 5.05 -17.34
CA LYS A 9 -9.09 5.85 -17.03
C LYS A 9 -10.08 5.10 -16.13
N SER A 10 -10.36 3.83 -16.42
CA SER A 10 -11.23 3.01 -15.57
C SER A 10 -10.62 2.77 -14.19
N VAL A 11 -9.31 2.55 -14.13
CA VAL A 11 -8.61 2.39 -12.85
C VAL A 11 -8.65 3.67 -12.04
N LEU A 12 -8.41 4.83 -12.67
CA LEU A 12 -8.54 6.13 -12.02
C LEU A 12 -9.96 6.38 -11.50
N GLY A 13 -10.99 5.98 -12.26
CA GLY A 13 -12.39 6.05 -11.80
C GLY A 13 -12.65 5.23 -10.54
N THR A 14 -11.99 4.08 -10.38
CA THR A 14 -12.05 3.28 -9.15
C THR A 14 -11.44 4.03 -7.97
N ILE A 15 -10.27 4.65 -8.17
CA ILE A 15 -9.58 5.42 -7.14
C ILE A 15 -10.43 6.62 -6.71
N SER A 16 -10.99 7.37 -7.65
CA SER A 16 -11.91 8.48 -7.36
C SER A 16 -13.11 8.03 -6.54
N GLU A 17 -13.68 6.88 -6.89
CA GLU A 17 -14.85 6.32 -6.21
C GLU A 17 -14.51 5.90 -4.77
N ASN A 18 -13.35 5.27 -4.53
CA ASN A 18 -12.89 4.97 -3.19
C ASN A 18 -12.81 6.24 -2.32
N VAL A 19 -12.16 7.29 -2.82
CA VAL A 19 -12.04 8.56 -2.09
C VAL A 19 -13.41 9.19 -1.82
N ARG A 20 -14.29 9.21 -2.83
CA ARG A 20 -15.67 9.72 -2.68
C ARG A 20 -16.42 8.97 -1.57
N LYS A 21 -16.28 7.65 -1.50
CA LYS A 21 -16.90 6.81 -0.47
C LYS A 21 -16.35 7.09 0.92
N THR A 22 -15.06 7.37 1.07
CA THR A 22 -14.48 7.83 2.34
C THR A 22 -15.09 9.15 2.78
N LEU A 23 -15.25 10.11 1.85
CA LEU A 23 -15.79 11.44 2.15
C LEU A 23 -17.24 11.39 2.63
N VAL A 24 -18.05 10.49 2.08
CA VAL A 24 -19.43 10.24 2.56
C VAL A 24 -19.49 9.27 3.75
N LYS A 25 -18.35 8.87 4.31
CA LYS A 25 -18.22 7.97 5.47
C LYS A 25 -18.86 6.60 5.25
N SER A 26 -18.74 6.06 4.04
CA SER A 26 -19.25 4.73 3.74
C SER A 26 -18.53 3.66 4.57
N ARG A 27 -19.27 2.61 4.94
CA ARG A 27 -18.81 1.50 5.79
C ARG A 27 -18.90 0.10 5.15
N PRO A 28 -19.77 -0.17 4.15
CA PRO A 28 -19.79 -1.47 3.48
C PRO A 28 -18.46 -1.86 2.81
N LYS A 29 -18.08 -3.14 2.92
CA LYS A 29 -16.90 -3.73 2.24
C LYS A 29 -16.90 -3.47 0.73
N ALA A 30 -18.06 -3.68 0.10
CA ALA A 30 -18.23 -3.58 -1.35
C ALA A 30 -17.94 -2.18 -1.90
N ASP A 31 -17.75 -1.21 -1.01
CA ASP A 31 -17.48 0.15 -1.40
C ASP A 31 -16.00 0.40 -1.72
N PHE A 32 -15.07 -0.33 -1.12
CA PHE A 32 -13.65 -0.02 -1.27
C PHE A 32 -12.93 -1.11 -2.06
N ASP A 33 -12.11 -0.68 -3.03
CA ASP A 33 -11.32 -1.54 -3.90
C ASP A 33 -9.81 -1.30 -3.72
N MET A 34 -9.07 -2.31 -3.30
CA MET A 34 -7.61 -2.35 -3.53
C MET A 34 -7.33 -2.88 -4.92
N LEU A 35 -6.38 -2.26 -5.60
CA LEU A 35 -6.06 -2.60 -6.98
C LEU A 35 -5.09 -3.79 -7.01
N VAL A 36 -5.31 -4.75 -7.91
CA VAL A 36 -4.45 -5.94 -8.05
C VAL A 36 -4.03 -6.12 -9.51
N CYS A 37 -2.73 -6.10 -9.79
CA CYS A 37 -2.17 -6.46 -11.08
C CYS A 37 -1.36 -7.77 -10.97
N GLY A 38 -1.99 -8.88 -11.33
CA GLY A 38 -1.35 -10.19 -11.37
C GLY A 38 -0.77 -10.51 -12.76
N GLY A 39 0.26 -11.34 -12.80
CA GLY A 39 0.74 -11.95 -14.04
C GLY A 39 2.21 -12.36 -13.98
N ALA A 40 2.70 -12.93 -15.09
CA ALA A 40 4.06 -13.47 -15.16
C ALA A 40 5.16 -12.44 -14.82
N PRO A 41 6.35 -12.88 -14.35
CA PRO A 41 7.52 -12.01 -14.24
C PRO A 41 7.83 -11.31 -15.58
N GLY A 42 8.36 -10.09 -15.51
CA GLY A 42 8.82 -9.35 -16.71
C GLY A 42 7.74 -8.67 -17.56
N ILE A 43 6.44 -8.81 -17.25
CA ILE A 43 5.35 -8.17 -18.03
C ILE A 43 5.13 -6.68 -17.74
N GLY A 44 6.03 -6.05 -16.99
CA GLY A 44 5.98 -4.61 -16.68
C GLY A 44 4.94 -4.20 -15.63
N LYS A 45 4.63 -5.05 -14.63
CA LYS A 45 3.71 -4.70 -13.53
C LYS A 45 4.21 -3.51 -12.71
N THR A 46 5.48 -3.53 -12.34
CA THR A 46 6.17 -2.45 -11.62
C THR A 46 6.10 -1.13 -12.41
N ARG A 47 6.41 -1.20 -13.71
CA ARG A 47 6.31 -0.06 -14.64
C ARG A 47 4.89 0.50 -14.70
N PHE A 48 3.90 -0.39 -14.75
CA PHE A 48 2.50 0.02 -14.82
C PHE A 48 2.01 0.72 -13.56
N GLY A 49 2.42 0.29 -12.36
CA GLY A 49 2.11 1.03 -11.14
C GLY A 49 2.63 2.47 -11.17
N LYS A 50 3.85 2.68 -11.68
CA LYS A 50 4.42 4.02 -11.90
C LYS A 50 3.65 4.82 -12.95
N GLU A 51 3.33 4.20 -14.08
CA GLU A 51 2.53 4.83 -15.16
C GLU A 51 1.13 5.23 -14.67
N LEU A 52 0.48 4.40 -13.87
CA LEU A 52 -0.82 4.69 -13.27
C LEU A 52 -0.75 5.86 -12.30
N PHE A 53 0.28 5.92 -11.44
CA PHE A 53 0.48 7.07 -10.56
C PHE A 53 0.73 8.35 -11.34
N ASN A 54 1.59 8.32 -12.37
CA ASN A 54 1.83 9.47 -13.24
C ASN A 54 0.55 9.92 -13.95
N TYR A 55 -0.29 8.96 -14.39
CA TYR A 55 -1.58 9.26 -14.99
C TYR A 55 -2.53 9.95 -13.99
N LEU A 56 -2.61 9.43 -12.75
CA LEU A 56 -3.37 10.02 -11.65
C LEU A 56 -2.93 11.46 -11.37
N GLN A 57 -1.61 11.72 -11.24
CA GLN A 57 -1.12 13.07 -10.98
C GLN A 57 -1.63 14.10 -11.99
N ASN A 58 -1.64 13.73 -13.27
CA ASN A 58 -1.98 14.63 -14.37
C ASN A 58 -3.48 14.73 -14.67
N HIS A 59 -4.25 13.67 -14.43
CA HIS A 59 -5.64 13.57 -14.92
C HIS A 59 -6.69 13.44 -13.82
N TRP A 60 -6.29 13.35 -12.55
CA TRP A 60 -7.25 13.12 -11.49
C TRP A 60 -8.12 14.34 -11.19
N GLU A 61 -9.41 14.23 -11.47
CA GLU A 61 -10.43 15.14 -10.97
C GLU A 61 -10.73 14.78 -9.51
N LEU A 62 -10.24 15.61 -8.59
CA LEU A 62 -10.38 15.38 -7.15
C LEU A 62 -11.86 15.43 -6.73
N PRO A 63 -12.36 14.44 -5.98
CA PRO A 63 -13.71 14.51 -5.43
C PRO A 63 -13.85 15.67 -4.44
N HIS A 64 -14.91 16.47 -4.58
CA HIS A 64 -15.23 17.53 -3.61
C HIS A 64 -15.40 16.94 -2.19
N PRO A 65 -14.83 17.56 -1.12
CA PRO A 65 -14.26 18.91 -1.06
C PRO A 65 -12.76 19.00 -1.31
N TRP A 66 -12.09 17.93 -1.72
CA TRP A 66 -10.65 17.98 -1.96
C TRP A 66 -10.31 18.89 -3.14
N THR A 67 -9.30 19.73 -2.95
CA THR A 67 -8.75 20.62 -3.99
C THR A 67 -7.28 20.34 -4.21
N ARG A 68 -6.74 20.76 -5.36
CA ARG A 68 -5.34 20.50 -5.72
C ARG A 68 -4.34 21.15 -4.74
N GLU A 69 -4.72 22.26 -4.12
CA GLU A 69 -3.91 22.97 -3.12
C GLU A 69 -3.93 22.27 -1.75
N GLN A 70 -4.88 21.36 -1.54
CA GLN A 70 -5.08 20.66 -0.28
C GLN A 70 -4.62 19.20 -0.32
N VAL A 71 -4.27 18.63 -1.47
CA VAL A 71 -3.90 17.22 -1.59
C VAL A 71 -2.46 17.05 -2.04
N TYR A 72 -1.64 16.42 -1.20
CA TYR A 72 -0.31 15.95 -1.55
C TYR A 72 -0.39 14.52 -2.09
N LEU A 73 -0.04 14.35 -3.35
CA LEU A 73 0.06 13.03 -3.98
C LEU A 73 1.47 12.48 -3.77
N LYS A 74 1.60 11.33 -3.11
CA LYS A 74 2.87 10.62 -2.98
C LYS A 74 2.75 9.18 -3.46
N TYR A 75 3.76 8.73 -4.19
CA TYR A 75 3.96 7.34 -4.55
C TYR A 75 4.99 6.72 -3.62
N LEU A 76 4.66 5.56 -3.04
CA LEU A 76 5.57 4.76 -2.24
C LEU A 76 5.60 3.34 -2.79
N TYR A 77 6.78 2.91 -3.20
CA TYR A 77 7.02 1.57 -3.74
C TYR A 77 7.66 0.68 -2.68
N MET A 78 7.20 -0.55 -2.58
CA MET A 78 7.62 -1.54 -1.58
C MET A 78 7.84 -2.89 -2.28
N ASP A 79 9.09 -3.28 -2.48
CA ASP A 79 9.47 -4.54 -3.15
C ASP A 79 9.73 -5.67 -2.15
N PHE A 80 8.74 -6.55 -1.95
CA PHE A 80 8.89 -7.76 -1.13
C PHE A 80 9.63 -8.89 -1.86
N GLY A 81 10.09 -8.64 -3.08
CA GLY A 81 10.87 -9.55 -3.91
C GLY A 81 12.35 -9.54 -3.56
N ASN A 82 13.00 -8.38 -3.50
CA ASN A 82 14.45 -8.28 -3.22
C ASN A 82 14.84 -7.16 -2.24
N GLY A 83 13.96 -6.19 -1.98
CA GLY A 83 14.31 -5.03 -1.14
C GLY A 83 14.02 -5.23 0.35
N ILE A 84 12.76 -5.57 0.66
CA ILE A 84 12.20 -5.53 2.02
C ILE A 84 11.51 -6.85 2.40
N GLN A 85 12.08 -7.97 1.96
CA GLN A 85 11.56 -9.32 2.21
C GLN A 85 11.22 -9.56 3.68
N LEU A 86 10.21 -10.41 3.94
CA LEU A 86 9.95 -10.93 5.27
C LEU A 86 10.89 -12.11 5.55
N VAL A 87 11.49 -12.10 6.73
CA VAL A 87 12.47 -13.11 7.17
C VAL A 87 12.18 -13.54 8.60
N ARG A 88 12.96 -14.49 9.14
CA ARG A 88 12.69 -15.10 10.46
C ARG A 88 12.71 -14.10 11.60
N GLU A 89 13.50 -13.02 11.52
CA GLU A 89 13.52 -12.01 12.59
C GLU A 89 12.21 -11.22 12.67
N ASP A 90 11.39 -11.19 11.62
CA ASP A 90 10.07 -10.55 11.63
C ASP A 90 9.03 -11.39 12.42
N GLU A 91 9.30 -12.68 12.70
CA GLU A 91 8.36 -13.58 13.41
C GLU A 91 8.05 -13.09 14.82
N GLY A 92 9.04 -12.47 15.48
CA GLY A 92 8.90 -11.89 16.82
C GLY A 92 8.02 -10.63 16.86
N ILE A 93 7.64 -10.08 15.70
CA ILE A 93 6.76 -8.91 15.61
C ILE A 93 5.31 -9.41 15.54
N THR A 94 4.54 -9.15 16.59
CA THR A 94 3.15 -9.62 16.70
C THR A 94 2.15 -8.73 15.96
N ASP A 95 2.41 -7.43 15.88
CA ASP A 95 1.55 -6.45 15.19
C ASP A 95 1.94 -6.28 13.70
N PRO A 96 1.07 -6.67 12.75
CA PRO A 96 1.31 -6.47 11.32
C PRO A 96 1.52 -5.00 10.92
N SER A 97 0.94 -4.06 11.68
CA SER A 97 1.16 -2.63 11.47
C SER A 97 2.62 -2.24 11.66
N VAL A 98 3.33 -2.87 12.61
CA VAL A 98 4.75 -2.61 12.85
C VAL A 98 5.61 -3.11 11.70
N ILE A 99 5.34 -4.32 11.19
CA ILE A 99 6.05 -4.87 10.04
C ILE A 99 5.93 -3.95 8.81
N MET A 100 4.72 -3.45 8.56
CA MET A 100 4.46 -2.58 7.41
C MET A 100 5.03 -1.18 7.60
N GLY A 101 4.81 -0.56 8.76
CA GLY A 101 5.31 0.78 9.04
C GLY A 101 6.84 0.85 9.01
N LEU A 102 7.52 -0.20 9.49
CA LEU A 102 8.99 -0.32 9.39
C LEU A 102 9.47 -0.27 7.94
N ARG A 103 8.80 -1.02 7.06
CA ARG A 103 9.12 -1.08 5.62
C ARG A 103 8.76 0.21 4.91
N MET A 104 7.63 0.84 5.26
CA MET A 104 7.25 2.16 4.74
C MET A 104 8.28 3.23 5.12
N ALA A 105 8.74 3.23 6.38
CA ALA A 105 9.77 4.17 6.83
C ALA A 105 11.09 3.97 6.08
N TYR A 106 11.52 2.72 5.89
CA TYR A 106 12.71 2.41 5.10
C TYR A 106 12.59 2.87 3.65
N CYS A 107 11.55 2.44 2.93
CA CYS A 107 11.36 2.78 1.52
C CYS A 107 11.23 4.29 1.30
N TYR A 108 10.64 5.02 2.24
CA TYR A 108 10.46 6.47 2.11
C TYR A 108 11.72 7.27 2.49
N PHE A 109 12.30 7.00 3.67
CA PHE A 109 13.37 7.84 4.24
C PHE A 109 14.77 7.35 3.91
N ILE A 110 14.94 6.06 3.63
CA ILE A 110 16.25 5.41 3.63
C ILE A 110 16.65 4.95 2.23
N GLU A 111 15.82 4.14 1.57
CA GLU A 111 16.18 3.37 0.37
C GLU A 111 16.81 4.20 -0.76
N GLU A 112 16.25 5.38 -1.06
CA GLU A 112 16.77 6.26 -2.13
C GLU A 112 17.81 7.27 -1.64
N GLN A 113 17.94 7.47 -0.32
CA GLN A 113 18.74 8.55 0.27
C GLN A 113 20.08 8.07 0.84
N TYR A 114 20.16 6.80 1.23
CA TYR A 114 21.33 6.22 1.87
C TYR A 114 21.67 4.88 1.24
N SER A 115 22.96 4.58 1.12
CA SER A 115 23.46 3.26 0.73
C SER A 115 23.38 2.28 1.91
N LEU A 116 22.18 2.09 2.46
CA LEU A 116 21.93 1.30 3.66
C LEU A 116 20.82 0.29 3.38
N THR A 117 21.10 -0.99 3.60
CA THR A 117 20.16 -2.08 3.32
C THR A 117 19.05 -2.14 4.36
N PHE A 118 17.90 -2.72 4.00
CA PHE A 118 16.79 -2.90 4.95
C PHE A 118 17.19 -3.73 6.18
N GLU A 119 18.01 -4.76 5.99
CA GLU A 119 18.55 -5.57 7.08
C GLU A 119 19.35 -4.71 8.08
N THR A 120 20.25 -3.86 7.56
CA THR A 120 21.05 -2.95 8.38
C THR A 120 20.16 -1.96 9.11
N PHE A 121 19.20 -1.37 8.40
CA PHE A 121 18.23 -0.43 8.98
C PHE A 121 17.48 -1.06 10.14
N ARG A 122 16.90 -2.24 9.91
CA ARG A 122 16.15 -3.00 10.92
C ARG A 122 17.00 -3.32 12.14
N SER A 123 18.27 -3.70 11.94
CA SER A 123 19.22 -3.94 13.04
C SER A 123 19.43 -2.68 13.88
N LEU A 124 19.64 -1.53 13.24
CA LEU A 124 19.86 -0.25 13.92
C LEU A 124 18.65 0.21 14.75
N VAL A 125 17.43 -0.07 14.28
CA VAL A 125 16.20 0.37 14.96
C VAL A 125 15.57 -0.71 15.84
N ARG A 126 16.26 -1.82 16.08
CA ARG A 126 15.72 -3.02 16.74
C ARG A 126 15.04 -2.72 18.09
N GLU A 127 15.67 -1.91 18.93
CA GLU A 127 15.16 -1.56 20.26
C GLU A 127 13.95 -0.61 20.22
N HIS A 128 13.65 -0.04 19.05
CA HIS A 128 12.59 0.94 18.83
C HIS A 128 11.57 0.49 17.78
N MET A 129 11.60 -0.78 17.36
CA MET A 129 10.75 -1.29 16.27
C MET A 129 9.26 -1.05 16.53
N ASN A 130 8.81 -1.09 17.79
CA ASN A 130 7.41 -0.85 18.16
C ASN A 130 6.92 0.57 17.82
N LEU A 131 7.81 1.53 17.57
CA LEU A 131 7.44 2.87 17.10
C LEU A 131 7.04 2.88 15.62
N PHE A 132 7.46 1.88 14.84
CA PHE A 132 7.28 1.82 13.39
C PHE A 132 5.93 1.23 12.97
N THR A 133 4.83 1.68 13.57
CA THR A 133 3.49 1.34 13.09
C THR A 133 3.18 2.05 11.76
N ILE A 134 2.19 1.56 10.99
CA ILE A 134 1.73 2.25 9.76
C ILE A 134 1.39 3.71 10.07
N SER A 135 0.63 3.95 11.15
CA SER A 135 0.26 5.31 11.59
C SER A 135 1.48 6.17 11.90
N GLY A 136 2.45 5.63 12.65
CA GLY A 136 3.67 6.37 13.00
C GLY A 136 4.52 6.71 11.77
N ALA A 137 4.67 5.77 10.83
CA ALA A 137 5.36 6.00 9.57
C ALA A 137 4.67 7.08 8.73
N LEU A 138 3.35 7.03 8.60
CA LEU A 138 2.56 8.02 7.85
C LEU A 138 2.59 9.40 8.49
N GLU A 139 2.57 9.49 9.82
CA GLU A 139 2.73 10.75 10.55
C GLU A 139 4.10 11.36 10.27
N ALA A 140 5.17 10.56 10.34
CA ALA A 140 6.52 11.00 10.02
C ALA A 140 6.64 11.48 8.56
N ILE A 141 6.08 10.72 7.61
CA ILE A 141 6.04 11.09 6.18
C ILE A 141 5.29 12.41 5.97
N SER A 142 4.10 12.54 6.57
CA SER A 142 3.28 13.75 6.47
C SER A 142 4.01 14.97 7.01
N LYS A 143 4.67 14.83 8.17
CA LYS A 143 5.48 15.90 8.77
C LYS A 143 6.67 16.28 7.90
N HIS A 144 7.36 15.30 7.30
CA HIS A 144 8.49 15.54 6.42
C HIS A 144 8.09 16.27 5.13
N ILE A 145 6.94 15.93 4.55
CA ILE A 145 6.37 16.62 3.37
C ILE A 145 5.87 18.03 3.74
N GLY A 146 5.52 18.26 5.00
CA GLY A 146 4.95 19.53 5.47
C GLY A 146 3.43 19.62 5.30
N VAL A 147 2.74 18.48 5.31
CA VAL A 147 1.26 18.42 5.23
C VAL A 147 0.65 19.07 6.48
N LYS A 148 -0.16 20.10 6.29
CA LYS A 148 -0.88 20.79 7.38
C LYS A 148 -2.17 20.05 7.77
N ARG A 149 -2.79 20.43 8.89
CA ARG A 149 -3.99 19.76 9.44
C ARG A 149 -5.19 19.80 8.49
N GLU A 150 -5.30 20.85 7.70
CA GLU A 150 -6.34 21.09 6.71
C GLU A 150 -6.05 20.43 5.35
N GLN A 151 -4.85 19.88 5.18
CA GLN A 151 -4.40 19.23 3.96
C GLN A 151 -4.45 17.71 4.11
N GLN A 152 -4.44 17.02 2.98
CA GLN A 152 -4.59 15.57 2.87
C GLN A 152 -3.34 15.00 2.18
N LEU A 153 -2.78 13.96 2.77
CA LEU A 153 -1.82 13.08 2.11
C LEU A 153 -2.59 11.97 1.39
N PHE A 154 -2.50 11.93 0.06
CA PHE A 154 -2.90 10.77 -0.70
C PHE A 154 -1.66 9.95 -1.02
N LEU A 155 -1.58 8.75 -0.41
CA LEU A 155 -0.49 7.82 -0.64
C LEU A 155 -0.93 6.72 -1.61
N PHE A 156 -0.33 6.70 -2.80
CA PHE A 156 -0.40 5.56 -3.70
C PHE A 156 0.65 4.54 -3.25
N LEU A 157 0.19 3.49 -2.55
CA LEU A 157 1.05 2.47 -1.96
C LEU A 157 1.14 1.26 -2.88
N HIS A 158 2.30 1.10 -3.51
CA HIS A 158 2.57 -0.01 -4.42
C HIS A 158 3.33 -1.11 -3.69
N ILE A 159 2.68 -2.25 -3.46
CA ILE A 159 3.25 -3.45 -2.84
C ILE A 159 3.54 -4.45 -3.96
N ASP A 160 4.81 -4.63 -4.28
CA ASP A 160 5.26 -5.57 -5.29
C ASP A 160 5.64 -6.92 -4.67
N GLU A 161 5.51 -7.97 -5.47
CA GLU A 161 5.69 -9.36 -5.09
C GLU A 161 4.93 -9.74 -3.79
N PHE A 162 3.70 -9.25 -3.63
CA PHE A 162 2.91 -9.42 -2.40
C PHE A 162 2.67 -10.88 -2.01
N GLN A 163 2.75 -11.83 -2.95
CA GLN A 163 2.60 -13.26 -2.64
C GLN A 163 3.70 -13.77 -1.70
N ASN A 164 4.85 -13.09 -1.64
CA ASN A 164 5.92 -13.42 -0.71
C ASN A 164 5.50 -13.17 0.75
N ILE A 165 4.59 -12.22 0.98
CA ILE A 165 4.00 -11.95 2.30
C ILE A 165 3.14 -13.12 2.75
N ASP A 166 2.29 -13.61 1.85
CA ASP A 166 1.43 -14.73 2.14
C ASP A 166 2.24 -16.02 2.35
N LYS A 167 3.21 -16.29 1.46
CA LYS A 167 4.12 -17.43 1.60
C LYS A 167 4.86 -17.44 2.93
N TRP A 168 5.42 -16.30 3.34
CA TRP A 168 6.09 -16.18 4.64
C TRP A 168 5.14 -16.51 5.80
N GLY A 169 3.90 -16.03 5.76
CA GLY A 169 2.89 -16.33 6.77
C GLY A 169 2.55 -17.82 6.86
N GLN A 170 2.46 -18.50 5.71
CA GLN A 170 2.24 -19.96 5.67
C GLN A 170 3.44 -20.75 6.22
N ASP A 171 4.66 -20.34 5.86
CA ASP A 171 5.90 -21.02 6.25
C ASP A 171 6.21 -20.86 7.76
N THR A 172 5.74 -19.77 8.39
CA THR A 172 5.99 -19.42 9.80
C THR A 172 5.04 -20.14 10.78
N GLY A 173 3.92 -20.70 10.29
CA GLY A 173 2.96 -21.47 11.09
C GLY A 173 1.56 -20.86 11.19
N LYS A 174 0.64 -21.59 11.85
CA LYS A 174 -0.81 -21.28 11.85
C LYS A 174 -1.16 -19.87 12.33
N ASP A 175 -0.41 -19.32 13.28
CA ASP A 175 -0.68 -17.99 13.86
C ASP A 175 -0.33 -16.85 12.90
N LYS A 176 0.46 -17.12 11.85
CA LYS A 176 0.85 -16.15 10.82
C LYS A 176 0.25 -16.46 9.45
N ALA A 177 -0.53 -17.53 9.32
CA ALA A 177 -1.21 -17.89 8.08
C ALA A 177 -2.22 -16.83 7.61
N THR A 178 -2.71 -15.97 8.50
CA THR A 178 -3.60 -14.84 8.16
C THR A 178 -2.86 -13.51 8.01
N PHE A 179 -1.53 -13.49 8.10
CA PHE A 179 -0.74 -12.27 8.19
C PHE A 179 -1.01 -11.31 7.02
N PHE A 180 -1.07 -11.82 5.78
CA PHE A 180 -1.40 -11.00 4.63
C PHE A 180 -2.80 -10.37 4.75
N LYS A 181 -3.80 -11.12 5.22
CA LYS A 181 -5.16 -10.58 5.48
C LYS A 181 -5.15 -9.50 6.55
N ASP A 182 -4.39 -9.69 7.62
CA ASP A 182 -4.30 -8.73 8.72
C ASP A 182 -3.58 -7.44 8.30
N MET A 183 -2.55 -7.56 7.48
CA MET A 183 -1.90 -6.42 6.81
C MET A 183 -2.88 -5.63 5.95
N VAL A 184 -3.64 -6.31 5.08
CA VAL A 184 -4.63 -5.67 4.22
C VAL A 184 -5.72 -4.97 5.05
N ARG A 185 -6.17 -5.59 6.15
CA ARG A 185 -7.12 -4.97 7.10
C ARG A 185 -6.55 -3.68 7.71
N SER A 186 -5.30 -3.70 8.15
CA SER A 186 -4.64 -2.51 8.71
C SER A 186 -4.54 -1.38 7.69
N LEU A 187 -4.17 -1.68 6.44
CA LEU A 187 -4.14 -0.67 5.37
C LEU A 187 -5.54 -0.14 5.03
N ALA A 188 -6.56 -1.00 5.00
CA ALA A 188 -7.93 -0.60 4.67
C ALA A 188 -8.51 0.43 5.67
N THR A 189 -7.99 0.49 6.91
CA THR A 189 -8.41 1.53 7.87
C THR A 189 -8.18 2.96 7.34
N PHE A 190 -7.12 3.16 6.55
CA PHE A 190 -6.79 4.44 5.90
C PHE A 190 -7.56 4.67 4.60
N MET A 191 -8.31 3.67 4.11
CA MET A 191 -9.30 3.87 3.05
C MET A 191 -10.65 4.27 3.65
N HIS A 192 -11.04 3.69 4.78
CA HIS A 192 -12.38 3.89 5.36
C HIS A 192 -12.49 5.17 6.19
N SER A 193 -11.40 5.57 6.85
CA SER A 193 -11.42 6.68 7.79
C SER A 193 -11.29 8.03 7.09
N SER A 194 -12.30 8.88 7.24
CA SER A 194 -12.18 10.32 6.97
C SER A 194 -11.60 11.10 8.15
N ALA A 195 -11.29 10.43 9.27
CA ALA A 195 -10.74 11.06 10.46
C ALA A 195 -9.21 11.23 10.41
N THR A 196 -8.54 10.58 9.46
CA THR A 196 -7.12 10.75 9.20
C THR A 196 -6.93 11.78 8.09
N THR A 197 -5.86 12.58 8.17
CA THR A 197 -5.41 13.45 7.05
C THR A 197 -4.66 12.65 5.98
N THR A 198 -4.79 11.33 5.98
CA THR A 198 -4.11 10.43 5.07
C THR A 198 -5.11 9.45 4.49
N PHE A 199 -5.09 9.32 3.17
CA PHE A 199 -5.79 8.28 2.42
C PHE A 199 -4.76 7.40 1.71
N ILE A 200 -4.92 6.08 1.80
CA ILE A 200 -4.05 5.13 1.11
C ILE A 200 -4.82 4.45 -0.01
N GLN A 201 -4.35 4.59 -1.25
CA GLN A 201 -4.75 3.71 -2.35
C GLN A 201 -3.71 2.60 -2.51
N THR A 202 -4.06 1.38 -2.13
CA THR A 202 -3.18 0.22 -2.31
C THR A 202 -3.23 -0.30 -3.74
N PHE A 203 -2.06 -0.62 -4.28
CA PHE A 203 -1.84 -1.33 -5.52
C PHE A 203 -0.93 -2.53 -5.26
N LEU A 204 -1.49 -3.74 -5.40
CA LEU A 204 -0.80 -5.01 -5.23
C LEU A 204 -0.35 -5.54 -6.58
N SER A 205 0.95 -5.79 -6.77
CA SER A 205 1.47 -6.47 -7.95
C SER A 205 2.23 -7.72 -7.59
N GLY A 206 2.14 -8.73 -8.45
CA GLY A 206 2.81 -9.99 -8.19
C GLY A 206 2.47 -11.07 -9.19
N THR A 207 2.88 -12.28 -8.85
CA THR A 207 2.68 -13.47 -9.69
C THR A 207 1.55 -14.38 -9.20
N ALA A 208 0.95 -14.08 -8.05
CA ALA A 208 -0.14 -14.88 -7.48
C ALA A 208 -1.32 -15.06 -8.45
N PRO A 209 -1.82 -16.29 -8.63
CA PRO A 209 -3.02 -16.55 -9.41
C PRO A 209 -4.25 -15.82 -8.84
N ARG A 210 -5.13 -15.33 -9.71
CA ARG A 210 -6.35 -14.60 -9.28
C ARG A 210 -7.21 -15.35 -8.27
N ALA A 211 -7.37 -16.66 -8.47
CA ALA A 211 -8.14 -17.50 -7.56
C ALA A 211 -7.56 -17.48 -6.14
N PHE A 212 -6.23 -17.50 -6.03
CA PHE A 212 -5.53 -17.39 -4.75
C PHE A 212 -5.74 -16.04 -4.10
N VAL A 213 -5.60 -14.96 -4.88
CA VAL A 213 -5.78 -13.59 -4.38
C VAL A 213 -7.21 -13.35 -3.89
N LYS A 214 -8.22 -13.90 -4.57
CA LYS A 214 -9.62 -13.81 -4.12
C LYS A 214 -9.87 -14.51 -2.77
N ILE A 215 -9.21 -15.63 -2.50
CA ILE A 215 -9.32 -16.33 -1.20
C ILE A 215 -8.71 -15.48 -0.08
N GLN A 216 -7.75 -14.63 -0.43
CA GLN A 216 -7.08 -13.72 0.48
C GLN A 216 -7.80 -12.37 0.65
N GLU A 217 -8.92 -12.14 -0.04
CA GLU A 217 -9.71 -10.91 0.09
C GLU A 217 -10.34 -10.83 1.48
N PRO A 218 -10.00 -9.81 2.30
CA PRO A 218 -10.57 -9.68 3.64
C PRO A 218 -12.03 -9.26 3.58
N THR A 219 -12.73 -9.33 4.71
CA THR A 219 -14.13 -8.89 4.81
C THR A 219 -14.30 -7.37 4.81
N SER A 220 -13.21 -6.60 4.84
CA SER A 220 -13.22 -5.14 4.98
C SER A 220 -13.02 -4.38 3.66
N VAL A 221 -12.39 -4.97 2.65
CA VAL A 221 -12.12 -4.33 1.35
C VAL A 221 -12.16 -5.38 0.23
N SER A 222 -12.52 -4.96 -0.98
CA SER A 222 -12.57 -5.81 -2.17
C SER A 222 -11.28 -5.72 -3.00
N PHE A 223 -10.97 -6.74 -3.79
CA PHE A 223 -9.85 -6.71 -4.73
C PHE A 223 -10.33 -6.49 -6.17
N ARG A 224 -9.92 -5.37 -6.74
CA ARG A 224 -10.17 -5.06 -8.14
C ARG A 224 -8.97 -5.45 -8.99
N PHE A 225 -9.14 -6.51 -9.77
CA PHE A 225 -8.13 -6.96 -10.71
C PHE A 225 -8.08 -6.04 -11.92
N ILE A 226 -6.88 -5.55 -12.23
CA ILE A 226 -6.63 -4.67 -13.37
C ILE A 226 -5.73 -5.39 -14.38
N GLU A 227 -6.22 -5.49 -15.63
CA GLU A 227 -5.56 -6.15 -16.78
C GLU A 227 -5.00 -5.13 -17.76
#